data_AF-A0A9X7YC32-F1
#
_entry.id   AF-A0A9X7YC32-F1
#
_cell.length_a   1.000
_cell.length_b   1.000
_cell.length_c   1.000
_cell.angle_alpha   90.00
_cell.angle_beta   90.00
_cell.angle_gamma   90.00
#
_symmetry.space_group_name_H-M   'P 1'
#
loop_
_entity.id
_entity.type
_entity.pdbx_description
1 polymer ?
#
loop_
_entity_poly.entity_id
_entity_poly.type
_entity_poly.pdbx_seq_one_letter_code
_entity_poly.pdbx_strand_id
1 'polypeptide(L)'
;MGAINHPSQPPDALPLDPIRVFLPNISDAEYRHRNRIRISRNIATAKIPAMTDYGQARQLLWLVVDTATEWMLGPATVEALELVAEQWRRLLIVADTAHMLEALPE
;
A
#
# COMPACT_ATOMS: atom_id res chain seq x y z
N MET A 1 31.88 27.86 -33.25
CA MET A 1 31.88 27.08 -31.99
C MET A 1 30.99 27.78 -31.00
N GLY A 2 29.72 27.40 -30.90
CA GLY A 2 28.78 27.91 -29.91
C GLY A 2 28.27 26.73 -29.10
N ALA A 3 28.64 26.67 -27.82
CA ALA A 3 28.11 25.67 -26.91
C ALA A 3 26.64 26.00 -26.63
N ILE A 4 25.75 25.07 -26.93
CA ILE A 4 24.33 25.17 -26.66
C ILE A 4 24.18 24.90 -25.16
N ASN A 5 23.91 25.93 -24.38
CA ASN A 5 23.51 25.77 -22.98
C ASN A 5 22.18 25.03 -22.94
N HIS A 6 22.20 23.76 -22.52
CA HIS A 6 20.96 23.08 -22.12
C HIS A 6 20.40 23.80 -20.88
N PRO A 7 19.12 24.18 -20.88
CA PRO A 7 18.50 24.75 -19.69
C PRO A 7 18.56 23.72 -18.56
N SER A 8 19.01 24.18 -17.40
CA SER A 8 19.06 23.48 -16.13
C SER A 8 17.77 22.69 -15.90
N GLN A 9 17.89 21.40 -15.59
CA GLN A 9 16.75 20.61 -15.09
C GLN A 9 16.02 21.40 -14.01
N PRO A 10 14.67 21.48 -14.04
CA PRO A 10 13.93 22.07 -12.94
C PRO A 10 14.29 21.32 -11.64
N PRO A 11 14.35 22.02 -10.49
CA PRO A 11 14.68 21.40 -9.22
C PRO A 11 13.79 20.19 -9.00
N ASP A 12 14.40 19.06 -8.63
CA ASP A 12 13.76 17.77 -8.43
C ASP A 12 12.36 17.93 -7.86
N ALA A 13 11.35 17.74 -8.69
CA ALA A 13 9.97 17.76 -8.25
C ALA A 13 9.83 16.64 -7.23
N LEU A 14 9.70 16.99 -5.95
CA LEU A 14 9.45 16.03 -4.90
C LEU A 14 8.30 15.12 -5.34
N PRO A 15 8.46 13.79 -5.28
CA PRO A 15 7.42 12.88 -5.73
C PRO A 15 6.13 13.21 -4.99
N LEU A 16 5.11 13.58 -5.77
CA LEU A 16 3.80 13.96 -5.25
C LEU A 16 3.25 12.81 -4.43
N ASP A 17 2.84 13.07 -3.18
CA ASP A 17 2.17 12.07 -2.37
C ASP A 17 0.69 11.97 -2.79
N PRO A 18 0.25 10.86 -3.41
CA PRO A 18 -1.12 10.72 -3.90
C PRO A 18 -2.17 10.96 -2.82
N ILE A 19 -1.91 10.58 -1.55
CA ILE A 19 -2.89 10.77 -0.47
C ILE A 19 -3.12 12.26 -0.25
N ARG A 20 -2.05 13.07 -0.21
CA ARG A 20 -2.16 14.53 -0.03
C ARG A 20 -2.67 15.24 -1.27
N VAL A 21 -2.40 14.70 -2.45
CA VAL A 21 -2.94 15.24 -3.72
C VAL A 21 -4.46 15.08 -3.77
N PHE A 22 -4.97 13.89 -3.46
CA PHE A 22 -6.42 13.61 -3.55
C PHE A 22 -7.19 14.05 -2.30
N LEU A 23 -6.53 14.16 -1.15
CA LEU A 23 -7.13 14.56 0.13
C LEU A 23 -6.31 15.70 0.76
N PRO A 24 -6.36 16.93 0.21
CA PRO A 24 -5.47 18.02 0.61
C PRO A 24 -5.70 18.53 2.04
N ASN A 25 -6.92 18.37 2.58
CA ASN A 25 -7.34 18.99 3.84
C ASN A 25 -7.40 18.03 5.04
N ILE A 26 -6.88 16.81 4.90
CA ILE A 26 -6.91 15.82 5.98
C ILE A 26 -5.89 16.14 7.06
N SER A 27 -6.21 15.76 8.29
CA SER A 27 -5.28 15.88 9.42
C SER A 27 -4.04 14.98 9.24
N ASP A 28 -2.96 15.29 9.95
CA ASP A 28 -1.77 14.42 9.98
C ASP A 28 -2.06 13.04 10.58
N ALA A 29 -2.98 12.97 11.55
CA ALA A 29 -3.41 11.70 12.12
C ALA A 29 -4.07 10.82 11.05
N GLU A 30 -5.03 11.38 10.32
CA GLU A 30 -5.71 10.69 9.22
C GLU A 30 -4.73 10.26 8.12
N TYR A 31 -3.83 11.16 7.72
CA TYR A 31 -2.78 10.87 6.74
C TYR A 31 -1.91 9.68 7.16
N ARG A 32 -1.47 9.62 8.43
CA ARG A 32 -0.64 8.51 8.92
C ARG A 32 -1.35 7.17 8.77
N HIS A 33 -2.64 7.09 9.09
CA HIS A 33 -3.39 5.84 8.93
C HIS A 33 -3.57 5.50 7.45
N ARG A 34 -4.00 6.44 6.60
CA ARG A 34 -4.09 6.22 5.14
C ARG A 34 -2.76 5.81 4.51
N ASN A 35 -1.64 6.33 5.01
CA ASN A 35 -0.32 5.93 4.54
C ASN A 35 0.03 4.49 4.96
N ARG A 36 -0.28 4.08 6.21
CA ARG A 36 -0.12 2.69 6.65
C ARG A 36 -0.92 1.73 5.76
N ILE A 37 -2.15 2.10 5.44
CA ILE A 37 -3.04 1.37 4.53
C ILE A 37 -2.40 1.20 3.15
N ARG A 38 -1.91 2.31 2.57
CA ARG A 38 -1.18 2.30 1.28
C ARG A 38 0.01 1.36 1.31
N ILE A 39 0.80 1.41 2.37
CA ILE A 39 1.98 0.56 2.55
C ILE A 39 1.56 -0.92 2.57
N SER A 40 0.52 -1.27 3.34
CA SER A 40 -0.01 -2.64 3.39
C SER A 40 -0.48 -3.14 2.02
N ARG A 41 -1.23 -2.32 1.27
CA ARG A 41 -1.66 -2.64 -0.10
C ARG A 41 -0.46 -2.86 -1.02
N ASN A 42 0.54 -1.99 -0.96
CA ASN A 42 1.73 -2.10 -1.80
C ASN A 42 2.54 -3.36 -1.49
N ILE A 43 2.68 -3.72 -0.21
CA ILE A 43 3.31 -4.97 0.22
C ILE A 43 2.55 -6.17 -0.35
N ALA A 44 1.22 -6.18 -0.23
CA ALA A 44 0.39 -7.26 -0.77
C ALA A 44 0.57 -7.40 -2.28
N THR A 45 0.45 -6.27 -3.00
CA THR A 45 0.65 -6.20 -4.46
C THR A 45 2.00 -6.76 -4.89
N ALA A 46 3.08 -6.42 -4.17
CA ALA A 46 4.42 -6.88 -4.48
C ALA A 46 4.63 -8.38 -4.19
N LYS A 47 3.92 -8.95 -3.21
CA LYS A 47 4.02 -10.38 -2.85
C LYS A 47 3.25 -11.29 -3.82
N ILE A 48 2.12 -10.84 -4.37
CA ILE A 48 1.22 -11.68 -5.19
C ILE A 48 1.92 -12.48 -6.29
N PRO A 49 2.87 -11.92 -7.09
CA PRO A 49 3.53 -12.70 -8.15
C PRO A 49 4.30 -13.92 -7.65
N ALA A 50 4.90 -13.83 -6.46
CA ALA A 50 5.65 -14.92 -5.83
C ALA A 50 4.74 -15.97 -5.18
N MET A 51 3.43 -15.70 -5.06
CA MET A 51 2.46 -16.58 -4.40
C MET A 51 1.61 -17.40 -5.37
N THR A 52 2.09 -17.61 -6.60
CA THR A 52 1.27 -18.23 -7.66
C THR A 52 0.83 -19.65 -7.32
N ASP A 53 1.69 -20.41 -6.62
CA ASP A 53 1.44 -21.81 -6.25
C ASP A 53 0.80 -21.97 -4.85
N TYR A 54 0.61 -20.86 -4.12
CA TYR A 54 0.09 -20.84 -2.75
C TYR A 54 -1.28 -20.17 -2.74
N GLY A 55 -2.31 -20.94 -3.08
CA GLY A 55 -3.65 -20.45 -3.39
C GLY A 55 -4.30 -19.65 -2.25
N GLN A 56 -4.21 -20.15 -1.01
CA GLN A 56 -4.80 -19.48 0.15
C GLN A 56 -4.03 -18.22 0.51
N ALA A 57 -2.70 -18.30 0.56
CA ALA A 57 -1.85 -17.14 0.81
C ALA A 57 -2.12 -16.02 -0.21
N ARG A 58 -2.21 -16.38 -1.50
CA ARG A 58 -2.49 -15.43 -2.59
C ARG A 58 -3.87 -14.80 -2.47
N GLN A 59 -4.90 -15.57 -2.11
CA GLN A 59 -6.25 -15.04 -1.88
C GLN A 59 -6.29 -14.01 -0.75
N LEU A 60 -5.59 -14.26 0.35
CA LEU A 60 -5.49 -13.32 1.46
C LEU A 60 -4.82 -12.00 1.04
N LEU A 61 -3.79 -12.07 0.19
CA LEU A 61 -3.14 -10.87 -0.36
C LEU A 61 -4.09 -10.09 -1.30
N TRP A 62 -4.88 -10.77 -2.13
CA TRP A 62 -5.89 -10.11 -2.97
C TRP A 62 -6.96 -9.40 -2.12
N LEU A 63 -7.41 -10.03 -1.05
CA LEU A 63 -8.34 -9.40 -0.11
C LEU A 63 -7.78 -8.09 0.47
N VAL A 64 -6.48 -8.05 0.80
CA VAL A 64 -5.82 -6.80 1.23
C VAL A 64 -5.85 -5.76 0.10
N VAL A 65 -5.50 -6.13 -1.13
CA VAL A 65 -5.44 -5.19 -2.26
C VAL A 65 -6.80 -4.58 -2.58
N ASP A 66 -7.82 -5.42 -2.71
CA ASP A 66 -9.17 -5.00 -3.10
C ASP A 66 -9.78 -4.08 -2.05
N THR A 67 -9.67 -4.46 -0.78
CA THR A 67 -10.24 -3.67 0.32
C THR A 67 -9.43 -2.41 0.59
N ALA A 68 -8.10 -2.46 0.61
CA ALA A 68 -7.29 -1.29 0.93
C ALA A 68 -7.45 -0.13 -0.05
N THR A 69 -7.74 -0.43 -1.32
CA THR A 69 -7.91 0.60 -2.36
C THR A 69 -9.04 1.57 -2.03
N GLU A 70 -10.18 1.08 -1.53
CA GLU A 70 -11.32 1.91 -1.17
C GLU A 70 -11.01 2.84 0.00
N TRP A 71 -10.47 2.31 1.09
CA TRP A 71 -10.20 3.06 2.31
C TRP A 71 -9.04 4.06 2.20
N MET A 72 -8.16 3.91 1.20
CA MET A 72 -7.08 4.87 0.99
C MET A 72 -7.62 6.27 0.71
N LEU A 73 -8.68 6.38 -0.09
CA LEU A 73 -9.19 7.65 -0.59
C LEU A 73 -10.67 7.89 -0.24
N GLY A 74 -11.37 6.86 0.25
CA GLY A 74 -12.77 6.97 0.67
C GLY A 74 -12.96 7.78 1.96
N PRO A 75 -14.17 8.30 2.18
CA PRO A 75 -14.52 8.99 3.42
C PRO A 75 -14.48 8.00 4.60
N ALA A 76 -13.83 8.39 5.70
CA ALA A 76 -13.71 7.57 6.89
C ALA A 76 -13.37 8.44 8.10
N THR A 77 -13.70 7.99 9.30
CA THR A 77 -13.20 8.61 10.54
C THR A 77 -11.77 8.16 10.83
N VAL A 78 -11.05 8.92 11.65
CA VAL A 78 -9.67 8.58 12.03
C VAL A 78 -9.63 7.25 12.79
N GLU A 79 -10.61 7.01 13.65
CA GLU A 79 -10.74 5.78 14.45
C GLU A 79 -10.99 4.56 13.55
N ALA A 80 -11.83 4.70 12.53
CA ALA A 80 -12.07 3.63 11.56
C ALA A 80 -10.80 3.31 10.78
N LEU A 81 -10.07 4.34 10.31
CA LEU A 81 -8.80 4.16 9.60
C LEU A 81 -7.73 3.51 10.49
N GLU A 82 -7.70 3.82 11.79
CA GLU A 82 -6.81 3.17 12.74
C GLU A 82 -7.06 1.68 12.85
N LEU A 83 -8.32 1.29 13.12
CA LEU A 83 -8.73 -0.11 13.24
C LEU A 83 -8.43 -0.90 11.97
N VAL A 84 -8.77 -0.32 10.82
CA VAL A 84 -8.56 -0.93 9.52
C VAL A 84 -7.06 -1.08 9.21
N ALA A 85 -6.25 -0.05 9.46
CA ALA A 85 -4.81 -0.12 9.27
C ALA A 85 -4.13 -1.15 10.19
N GLU A 86 -4.70 -1.43 11.37
CA GLU A 86 -4.24 -2.52 12.23
C GLU A 86 -4.63 -3.89 11.65
N GLN A 87 -5.88 -4.07 11.21
CA GLN A 87 -6.34 -5.36 10.68
C GLN A 87 -5.57 -5.76 9.41
N TRP A 88 -5.21 -4.83 8.53
CA TRP A 88 -4.40 -5.18 7.35
C TRP A 88 -2.99 -5.61 7.67
N ARG A 89 -2.37 -5.05 8.71
CA ARG A 89 -1.08 -5.58 9.18
C ARG A 89 -1.23 -7.03 9.64
N ARG A 90 -2.29 -7.34 10.39
CA ARG A 90 -2.57 -8.71 10.85
C ARG A 90 -2.86 -9.64 9.67
N LEU A 91 -3.62 -9.20 8.68
CA LEU A 91 -3.96 -10.00 7.51
C LEU A 91 -2.73 -10.33 6.65
N LEU A 92 -1.77 -9.41 6.51
CA LEU A 92 -0.49 -9.70 5.87
C LEU A 92 0.30 -10.80 6.60
N ILE A 93 0.29 -10.79 7.93
CA ILE A 93 0.92 -11.85 8.74
C ILE A 93 0.19 -13.18 8.53
N VAL A 94 -1.14 -13.18 8.48
CA VAL A 94 -1.92 -14.39 8.20
C VAL A 94 -1.63 -14.94 6.80
N ALA A 95 -1.46 -14.08 5.80
CA ALA A 95 -1.06 -14.50 4.44
C ALA A 95 0.32 -15.16 4.44
N ASP A 96 1.29 -14.63 5.19
CA ASP A 96 2.61 -15.23 5.33
C ASP A 96 2.55 -16.58 6.05
N THR A 97 1.72 -16.70 7.10
CA THR A 97 1.48 -17.98 7.79
C THR A 97 0.81 -19.00 6.87
N ALA A 98 -0.18 -18.59 6.07
CA ALA A 98 -0.84 -19.47 5.11
C ALA A 98 0.17 -20.02 4.10
N HIS A 99 1.05 -19.17 3.57
CA HIS A 99 2.13 -19.60 2.69
C HIS A 99 3.05 -20.63 3.36
N MET A 100 3.44 -20.42 4.61
CA MET A 100 4.26 -21.38 5.35
C MET A 100 3.58 -22.75 5.48
N LEU A 101 2.25 -22.78 5.69
CA LEU A 101 1.48 -24.03 5.77
C LEU A 101 1.35 -24.71 4.41
N GLU A 102 1.11 -23.95 3.35
CA GLU A 102 1.00 -24.47 1.98
C GLU A 102 2.35 -24.99 1.43
N ALA A 103 3.47 -24.50 1.96
CA ALA A 103 4.82 -24.92 1.58
C ALA A 103 5.35 -26.14 2.36
N LEU A 104 4.57 -26.73 3.28
CA LEU A 104 4.99 -27.92 4.01
C LEU A 104 5.10 -29.14 3.08
N PRO A 105 6.11 -30.01 3.25
CA PRO A 105 6.18 -31.26 2.51
C PRO A 105 5.03 -32.19 2.93
N GLU A 106 4.49 -32.93 1.97
CA GLU A 106 3.53 -34.03 2.21
C GLU A 106 4.14 -35.20 2.99
#